data_AF-S2JC03-F1
#
_entry.id   AF-S2JC03-F1
#
_cell.length_a   1.000
_cell.length_b   1.000
_cell.length_c   1.000
_cell.angle_alpha   90.00
_cell.angle_beta   90.00
_cell.angle_gamma   90.00
#
_symmetry.space_group_name_H-M   'P 1'
#
loop_
_entity.id
_entity.type
_entity.pdbx_description
1 polymer ?
#
loop_
_entity_poly.entity_id
_entity_poly.type
_entity_poly.pdbx_seq_one_letter_code
_entity_poly.pdbx_strand_id
1 'polypeptide(L)'
;MKKPEWYTKAQDYWNGVTPTVDGMLGGFSAVDPVDVKGSLEFVDEFVHGKRGVNNVMKTEPVITNGYACDCGAGIGRVTKNFLLHVPFEKVDLVEQAPSFVEQAKSSYLKQEIEQGRVGQVLCQGLQDFEPEQGKYDLIWCQWVLGHLTDDHFIAFFKRCIQGLKPNGLIGVKENNASKEALVDDEDSSITRTSDELKQLFTKAGLECIKEDIQRGMPAGLFAVRMYMLKPMDQKKQ
;
A
#
# COMPACT_ATOMS: atom_id res chain seq x y z
N MET A 1 16.18 -21.72 7.33
CA MET A 1 15.48 -22.36 6.19
C MET A 1 15.74 -21.52 4.96
N LYS A 2 16.03 -22.11 3.79
CA LYS A 2 16.12 -21.33 2.54
C LYS A 2 14.73 -20.74 2.28
N LYS A 3 14.66 -19.43 1.97
CA LYS A 3 13.40 -18.81 1.53
C LYS A 3 12.91 -19.55 0.27
N PRO A 4 11.59 -19.71 0.07
CA PRO A 4 11.05 -20.29 -1.16
C PRO A 4 11.61 -19.57 -2.40
N GLU A 5 11.78 -20.29 -3.51
CA GLU A 5 12.34 -19.76 -4.76
C GLU A 5 11.62 -18.50 -5.23
N TRP A 6 10.28 -18.47 -5.11
CA TRP A 6 9.41 -17.32 -5.36
C TRP A 6 9.93 -16.01 -4.73
N TYR A 7 10.19 -16.03 -3.43
CA TYR A 7 10.64 -14.81 -2.72
C TYR A 7 12.09 -14.46 -3.02
N THR A 8 12.93 -15.47 -3.25
CA THR A 8 14.35 -15.24 -3.57
C THR A 8 14.49 -14.57 -4.95
N LYS A 9 13.74 -15.02 -5.96
CA LYS A 9 13.74 -14.42 -7.30
C LYS A 9 13.26 -12.97 -7.30
N ALA A 10 12.14 -12.68 -6.64
CA ALA A 10 11.64 -11.32 -6.52
C ALA A 10 12.66 -10.41 -5.81
N GLN A 11 13.29 -10.92 -4.75
CA GLN A 11 14.34 -10.18 -4.03
C GLN A 11 15.56 -9.90 -4.91
N ASP A 12 16.01 -10.89 -5.69
CA ASP A 12 17.13 -10.73 -6.62
C ASP A 12 16.83 -9.70 -7.72
N TYR A 13 15.62 -9.71 -8.28
CA TYR A 13 15.16 -8.70 -9.24
C TYR A 13 15.24 -7.29 -8.65
N TRP A 14 14.59 -7.05 -7.50
CA TRP A 14 14.53 -5.72 -6.89
C TRP A 14 15.89 -5.23 -6.38
N ASN A 15 16.80 -6.14 -6.00
CA ASN A 15 18.19 -5.77 -5.68
C ASN A 15 18.97 -5.24 -6.91
N GLY A 16 18.57 -5.63 -8.12
CA GLY A 16 19.16 -5.15 -9.38
C GLY A 16 18.56 -3.83 -9.88
N VAL A 17 17.41 -3.40 -9.35
CA VAL A 17 16.73 -2.18 -9.77
C VAL A 17 17.40 -0.94 -9.17
N THR A 18 17.55 0.10 -9.96
CA THR A 18 18.15 1.37 -9.51
C THR A 18 17.21 2.08 -8.53
N PRO A 19 17.71 2.61 -7.39
CA PRO A 19 16.89 3.21 -6.35
C PRO A 19 16.41 4.64 -6.71
N THR A 20 15.56 4.75 -7.74
CA THR A 20 15.00 6.01 -8.23
C THR A 20 13.49 5.89 -8.41
N VAL A 21 12.78 7.01 -8.54
CA VAL A 21 11.33 7.00 -8.86
C VAL A 21 11.04 6.21 -10.13
N ASP A 22 11.92 6.31 -11.12
CA ASP A 22 11.79 5.56 -12.38
C ASP A 22 11.99 4.05 -12.19
N GLY A 23 12.95 3.64 -11.36
CA GLY A 23 13.12 2.24 -10.96
C GLY A 23 11.92 1.68 -10.21
N MET A 24 11.32 2.47 -9.30
CA MET A 24 10.11 2.05 -8.57
C MET A 24 8.89 1.88 -9.48
N LEU A 25 8.89 2.56 -10.63
CA LEU A 25 7.78 2.58 -11.59
C LEU A 25 8.11 1.81 -12.87
N GLY A 26 9.16 0.99 -12.89
CA GLY A 26 9.52 0.18 -14.05
C GLY A 26 9.74 0.99 -15.34
N GLY A 27 10.29 2.20 -15.24
CA GLY A 27 10.49 3.10 -16.39
C GLY A 27 9.32 4.03 -16.70
N PHE A 28 8.25 4.00 -15.91
CA PHE A 28 7.05 4.83 -16.11
C PHE A 28 6.98 6.03 -15.15
N SER A 29 8.10 6.67 -14.80
CA SER A 29 8.10 7.80 -13.85
C SER A 29 7.12 8.93 -14.17
N ALA A 30 6.78 9.13 -15.45
CA ALA A 30 5.76 10.09 -15.88
C ALA A 30 4.35 9.84 -15.32
N VAL A 31 4.04 8.64 -14.82
CA VAL A 31 2.74 8.33 -14.21
C VAL A 31 2.64 8.73 -12.74
N ASP A 32 3.74 9.09 -12.08
CA ASP A 32 3.74 9.43 -10.65
C ASP A 32 2.72 10.54 -10.29
N PRO A 33 2.62 11.66 -11.01
CA PRO A 33 1.67 12.71 -10.64
C PRO A 33 0.20 12.28 -10.75
N VAL A 34 -0.15 11.46 -11.75
CA VAL A 34 -1.52 10.98 -11.93
C VAL A 34 -1.88 9.88 -10.93
N ASP A 35 -0.91 9.03 -10.59
CA ASP A 35 -1.00 8.06 -9.51
C ASP A 35 -1.28 8.75 -8.16
N VAL A 36 -0.44 9.71 -7.78
CA VAL A 36 -0.54 10.46 -6.52
C VAL A 36 -1.88 11.21 -6.43
N LYS A 37 -2.28 11.89 -7.50
CA LYS A 37 -3.56 12.60 -7.55
C LYS A 37 -4.74 11.65 -7.30
N GLY A 38 -4.75 10.49 -7.96
CA GLY A 38 -5.81 9.50 -7.79
C GLY A 38 -5.85 8.95 -6.35
N SER A 39 -4.69 8.73 -5.73
CA SER A 39 -4.63 8.27 -4.33
C SER A 39 -5.16 9.32 -3.35
N LEU A 40 -4.80 10.61 -3.52
CA LEU A 40 -5.32 11.71 -2.70
C LEU A 40 -6.84 11.84 -2.81
N GLU A 41 -7.36 11.86 -4.05
CA GLU A 41 -8.82 11.90 -4.30
C GLU A 41 -9.55 10.68 -3.73
N PHE A 42 -8.91 9.50 -3.78
CA PHE A 42 -9.48 8.26 -3.27
C PHE A 42 -9.65 8.28 -1.74
N VAL A 43 -8.67 8.79 -1.01
CA VAL A 43 -8.70 8.82 0.47
C VAL A 43 -9.42 10.03 1.07
N ASP A 44 -9.64 11.08 0.29
CA ASP A 44 -10.19 12.37 0.72
C ASP A 44 -11.44 12.23 1.62
N GLU A 45 -12.43 11.43 1.21
CA GLU A 45 -13.67 11.29 1.99
C GLU A 45 -13.49 10.56 3.33
N PHE A 46 -12.43 9.76 3.48
CA PHE A 46 -12.10 9.12 4.75
C PHE A 46 -11.33 10.04 5.69
N VAL A 47 -10.63 11.03 5.14
CA VAL A 47 -9.80 12.00 5.88
C VAL A 47 -10.63 13.24 6.27
N HIS A 48 -11.51 13.70 5.39
CA HIS A 48 -12.25 14.96 5.54
C HIS A 48 -13.76 14.75 5.70
N GLY A 49 -14.24 13.51 5.59
CA GLY A 49 -15.66 13.21 5.56
C GLY A 49 -16.30 13.59 4.23
N LYS A 50 -17.60 13.29 4.08
CA LYS A 50 -18.36 13.65 2.88
C LYS A 50 -19.44 14.65 3.24
N ARG A 51 -19.47 15.76 2.52
CA ARG A 51 -20.49 16.80 2.69
C ARG A 51 -21.59 16.67 1.64
N GLY A 52 -22.82 16.94 2.06
CA GLY A 52 -24.01 16.97 1.24
C GLY A 52 -24.37 18.38 0.76
N VAL A 53 -25.60 18.53 0.28
CA VAL A 53 -26.21 19.82 -0.06
C VAL A 53 -26.16 20.74 1.16
N ASN A 54 -25.91 22.04 0.96
CA ASN A 54 -25.78 23.04 2.01
C ASN A 54 -24.64 22.78 3.01
N ASN A 55 -23.59 22.06 2.59
CA ASN A 55 -22.37 21.81 3.39
C ASN A 55 -22.57 20.96 4.66
N VAL A 56 -23.70 20.24 4.77
CA VAL A 56 -24.02 19.34 5.90
C VAL A 56 -23.16 18.08 5.84
N MET A 57 -22.53 17.69 6.95
CA MET A 57 -21.75 16.45 7.03
C MET A 57 -22.66 15.23 6.89
N LYS A 58 -22.41 14.39 5.88
CA LYS A 58 -23.14 13.14 5.62
C LYS A 58 -22.41 11.93 6.19
N THR A 59 -21.09 11.93 6.09
CA THR A 59 -20.22 10.91 6.69
C THR A 59 -19.08 11.61 7.38
N GLU A 60 -18.87 11.27 8.65
CA GLU A 60 -17.73 11.80 9.41
C GLU A 60 -16.40 11.25 8.85
N PRO A 61 -15.29 11.98 9.02
CA PRO A 61 -13.95 11.43 8.84
C PRO A 61 -13.77 10.13 9.64
N VAL A 62 -13.04 9.18 9.06
CA VAL A 62 -12.71 7.89 9.67
C VAL A 62 -11.24 7.83 10.03
N ILE A 63 -10.37 8.28 9.11
CA ILE A 63 -8.92 8.32 9.30
C ILE A 63 -8.58 9.54 10.15
N THR A 64 -7.93 9.31 11.29
CA THR A 64 -7.42 10.40 12.14
C THR A 64 -6.01 10.82 11.72
N ASN A 65 -5.48 11.86 12.35
CA ASN A 65 -4.21 12.48 12.02
C ASN A 65 -2.97 11.77 12.63
N GLY A 66 -3.09 10.53 13.11
CA GLY A 66 -1.99 9.85 13.81
C GLY A 66 -0.92 9.28 12.88
N TYR A 67 -0.97 7.96 12.65
CA TYR A 67 0.11 7.22 11.97
C TYR A 67 -0.38 6.53 10.71
N ALA A 68 0.43 6.60 9.65
CA ALA A 68 0.28 5.72 8.49
C ALA A 68 1.48 4.78 8.34
N CYS A 69 1.27 3.67 7.63
CA CYS A 69 2.33 2.73 7.24
C CYS A 69 2.34 2.55 5.71
N ASP A 70 3.48 2.81 5.07
CA ASP A 70 3.75 2.54 3.67
C ASP A 70 4.40 1.15 3.52
N CYS A 71 3.65 0.19 2.98
CA CYS A 71 4.08 -1.20 2.83
C CYS A 71 4.57 -1.47 1.42
N GLY A 72 5.79 -2.00 1.29
CA GLY A 72 6.48 -2.06 -0.02
C GLY A 72 6.93 -0.67 -0.47
N ALA A 73 7.42 0.12 0.47
CA ALA A 73 7.59 1.56 0.28
C ALA A 73 8.65 1.92 -0.79
N GLY A 74 9.53 0.98 -1.16
CA GLY A 74 10.69 1.25 -1.99
C GLY A 74 11.53 2.37 -1.38
N ILE A 75 11.87 3.36 -2.20
CA ILE A 75 12.59 4.55 -1.72
C ILE A 75 11.72 5.55 -0.94
N GLY A 76 10.41 5.29 -0.81
CA GLY A 76 9.45 6.16 -0.15
C GLY A 76 8.70 7.12 -1.06
N ARG A 77 8.52 6.78 -2.35
CA ARG A 77 7.78 7.60 -3.34
C ARG A 77 6.35 7.91 -2.85
N VAL A 78 5.64 6.86 -2.43
CA VAL A 78 4.26 6.95 -1.91
C VAL A 78 4.23 7.75 -0.61
N THR A 79 5.17 7.48 0.31
CA THR A 79 5.36 8.31 1.51
C THR A 79 5.50 9.79 1.18
N LYS A 80 6.48 10.16 0.32
CA LYS A 80 6.84 11.55 0.04
C LYS A 80 5.72 12.31 -0.67
N ASN A 81 5.18 11.73 -1.75
CA ASN A 81 4.30 12.43 -2.66
C ASN A 81 2.82 12.26 -2.31
N PHE A 82 2.45 11.26 -1.49
CA PHE A 82 1.07 10.99 -1.11
C PHE A 82 0.84 11.02 0.40
N LEU A 83 1.38 10.06 1.18
CA LEU A 83 0.98 9.89 2.57
C LEU A 83 1.33 11.10 3.45
N LEU A 84 2.46 11.76 3.18
CA LEU A 84 2.83 13.02 3.86
C LEU A 84 2.00 14.25 3.40
N HIS A 85 1.11 14.11 2.44
CA HIS A 85 0.13 15.13 2.07
C HIS A 85 -1.25 14.89 2.69
N VAL A 86 -1.45 13.73 3.30
CA VAL A 86 -2.56 13.44 4.22
C VAL A 86 -2.12 13.93 5.62
N PRO A 87 -3.03 14.45 6.47
CA PRO A 87 -2.63 15.06 7.74
C PRO A 87 -2.19 14.03 8.81
N PHE A 88 -1.37 13.05 8.47
CA PHE A 88 -0.72 12.17 9.45
C PHE A 88 0.43 12.90 10.17
N GLU A 89 0.55 12.68 11.48
CA GLU A 89 1.68 13.11 12.30
C GLU A 89 2.96 12.41 11.86
N LYS A 90 2.86 11.11 11.51
CA LYS A 90 4.03 10.30 11.16
C LYS A 90 3.69 9.19 10.17
N VAL A 91 4.64 8.89 9.28
CA VAL A 91 4.56 7.76 8.34
C VAL A 91 5.72 6.82 8.59
N ASP A 92 5.41 5.55 8.87
CA ASP A 92 6.40 4.46 8.92
C ASP A 92 6.48 3.75 7.57
N LEU A 93 7.64 3.21 7.24
CA LEU A 93 7.90 2.50 5.99
C LEU A 93 8.33 1.07 6.28
N VAL A 94 7.87 0.14 5.44
CA VAL A 94 8.35 -1.25 5.39
C VAL A 94 8.77 -1.55 3.97
N GLU A 95 10.05 -1.89 3.78
CA GLU A 95 10.64 -2.22 2.50
C GLU A 95 11.65 -3.37 2.67
N GLN A 96 11.70 -4.31 1.73
CA GLN A 96 12.58 -5.49 1.85
C GLN A 96 13.97 -5.28 1.26
N ALA A 97 14.12 -4.39 0.28
CA ALA A 97 15.38 -4.14 -0.42
C ALA A 97 16.26 -3.17 0.38
N PRO A 98 17.44 -3.60 0.87
CA PRO A 98 18.30 -2.74 1.69
C PRO A 98 18.77 -1.49 0.96
N SER A 99 19.00 -1.57 -0.36
CA SER A 99 19.37 -0.43 -1.19
C SER A 99 18.29 0.66 -1.23
N PHE A 100 17.02 0.27 -1.27
CA PHE A 100 15.90 1.20 -1.26
C PHE A 100 15.70 1.83 0.12
N VAL A 101 15.82 1.04 1.18
CA VAL A 101 15.81 1.53 2.57
C VAL A 101 16.92 2.55 2.79
N GLU A 102 18.14 2.27 2.31
CA GLU A 102 19.25 3.19 2.44
C GLU A 102 19.04 4.47 1.62
N GLN A 103 18.53 4.34 0.39
CA GLN A 103 18.18 5.50 -0.43
C GLN A 103 17.10 6.37 0.23
N ALA A 104 16.08 5.75 0.83
CA ALA A 104 15.03 6.45 1.58
C ALA A 104 15.65 7.25 2.73
N LYS A 105 16.48 6.61 3.57
CA LYS A 105 17.09 7.22 4.76
C LYS A 105 18.11 8.31 4.44
N SER A 106 19.03 8.03 3.53
CA SER A 106 20.21 8.86 3.29
C SER A 106 19.96 10.03 2.33
N SER A 107 18.92 9.94 1.50
CA SER A 107 18.70 10.90 0.41
C SER A 107 17.22 11.24 0.20
N TYR A 108 16.40 10.29 -0.25
CA TYR A 108 15.08 10.60 -0.81
C TYR A 108 14.08 11.16 0.22
N LEU A 109 14.07 10.62 1.45
CA LEU A 109 13.24 11.06 2.57
C LEU A 109 14.05 11.73 3.70
N LYS A 110 15.33 12.05 3.46
CA LYS A 110 16.23 12.55 4.52
C LYS A 110 15.64 13.78 5.23
N GLN A 111 15.12 14.73 4.46
CA GLN A 111 14.54 15.95 5.02
C GLN A 111 13.30 15.66 5.87
N GLU A 112 12.41 14.79 5.40
CA GLU A 112 11.18 14.42 6.11
C GLU A 112 11.45 13.62 7.38
N ILE A 113 12.52 12.82 7.39
CA ILE A 113 13.05 12.13 8.59
C ILE A 113 13.60 13.15 9.59
N GLU A 114 14.43 14.11 9.15
CA GLU A 114 14.99 15.16 10.01
C GLU A 114 13.89 16.07 10.60
N GLN A 115 12.79 16.28 9.86
CA GLN A 115 11.59 16.99 10.34
C GLN A 115 10.72 16.15 11.29
N GLY A 116 11.04 14.87 11.49
CA GLY A 116 10.29 13.97 12.36
C GLY A 116 8.94 13.51 11.79
N ARG A 117 8.69 13.71 10.49
CA ARG A 117 7.45 13.31 9.79
C ARG A 117 7.49 11.86 9.31
N VAL A 118 8.69 11.33 9.08
CA VAL A 118 8.90 9.90 8.84
C VAL A 118 9.37 9.24 10.14
N GLY A 119 8.77 8.12 10.49
CA GLY A 119 9.10 7.37 11.70
C GLY A 119 10.08 6.24 11.42
N GLN A 120 9.65 5.01 11.67
CA GLN A 120 10.45 3.83 11.41
C GLN A 120 10.57 3.57 9.92
N VAL A 121 11.77 3.23 9.46
CA VAL A 121 12.01 2.69 8.11
C VAL A 121 12.61 1.30 8.29
N LEU A 122 11.75 0.30 8.15
CA LEU A 122 12.00 -1.10 8.48
C LEU A 122 12.46 -1.87 7.23
N CYS A 123 13.62 -2.51 7.33
CA CYS A 123 14.17 -3.35 6.26
C CYS A 123 13.69 -4.80 6.41
N GLN A 124 12.49 -5.11 5.95
CA GLN A 124 11.86 -6.43 6.11
C GLN A 124 10.81 -6.68 5.02
N GLY A 125 10.59 -7.96 4.69
CA GLY A 125 9.53 -8.37 3.77
C GLY A 125 8.17 -8.42 4.46
N LEU A 126 7.10 -8.16 3.70
CA LEU A 126 5.74 -8.12 4.24
C LEU A 126 5.27 -9.48 4.79
N GLN A 127 5.83 -10.59 4.29
CA GLN A 127 5.54 -11.92 4.84
C GLN A 127 5.99 -12.08 6.31
N ASP A 128 7.01 -11.32 6.72
CA ASP A 128 7.61 -11.36 8.07
C ASP A 128 7.23 -10.12 8.91
N PHE A 129 6.67 -9.07 8.31
CA PHE A 129 6.34 -7.83 9.01
C PHE A 129 5.19 -8.01 10.01
N GLU A 130 5.45 -7.63 11.26
CA GLU A 130 4.46 -7.52 12.33
C GLU A 130 4.26 -6.05 12.75
N PRO A 131 3.15 -5.41 12.35
CA PRO A 131 2.86 -4.05 12.77
C PRO A 131 2.58 -3.98 14.28
N GLU A 132 3.08 -2.93 14.93
CA GLU A 132 2.79 -2.66 16.34
C GLU A 132 1.27 -2.54 16.56
N GLN A 133 0.77 -3.24 17.59
CA GLN A 133 -0.66 -3.35 17.84
C GLN A 133 -1.32 -1.99 18.06
N GLY A 134 -2.44 -1.73 17.37
CA GLY A 134 -3.23 -0.52 17.59
C GLY A 134 -2.54 0.79 17.19
N LYS A 135 -1.55 0.75 16.29
CA LYS A 135 -0.72 1.92 15.95
C LYS A 135 -1.27 2.75 14.80
N TYR A 136 -1.74 2.12 13.72
CA TYR A 136 -1.95 2.80 12.45
C TYR A 136 -3.40 3.20 12.22
N ASP A 137 -3.60 4.44 11.75
CA ASP A 137 -4.86 4.95 11.22
C ASP A 137 -5.08 4.48 9.77
N LEU A 138 -3.99 4.37 9.00
CA LEU A 138 -3.99 3.84 7.64
C LEU A 138 -2.76 2.96 7.40
N ILE A 139 -2.97 1.75 6.91
CA ILE A 139 -1.90 0.94 6.30
C ILE A 139 -2.11 0.96 4.79
N TRP A 140 -1.12 1.41 4.03
CA TRP A 140 -1.20 1.54 2.57
C TRP A 140 -0.28 0.53 1.89
N CYS A 141 -0.82 -0.24 0.96
CA CYS A 141 -0.09 -1.22 0.16
C CYS A 141 -0.26 -0.87 -1.32
N GLN A 142 0.83 -0.55 -2.01
CA GLN A 142 0.77 -0.20 -3.43
C GLN A 142 1.83 -0.94 -4.23
N TRP A 143 1.40 -1.65 -5.27
CA TRP A 143 2.29 -2.43 -6.17
C TRP A 143 3.28 -3.33 -5.44
N VAL A 144 2.77 -4.12 -4.50
CA VAL A 144 3.61 -5.02 -3.68
C VAL A 144 2.93 -6.35 -3.37
N LEU A 145 1.60 -6.39 -3.39
CA LEU A 145 0.84 -7.58 -2.96
C LEU A 145 0.95 -8.72 -3.98
N GLY A 146 1.35 -8.40 -5.21
CA GLY A 146 1.73 -9.38 -6.23
C GLY A 146 2.94 -10.22 -5.84
N HIS A 147 3.79 -9.77 -4.91
CA HIS A 147 4.95 -10.55 -4.45
C HIS A 147 4.62 -11.51 -3.29
N LEU A 148 3.43 -11.44 -2.71
CA LEU A 148 3.01 -12.37 -1.66
C LEU A 148 2.26 -13.57 -2.27
N THR A 149 2.59 -14.76 -1.80
CA THR A 149 1.74 -15.94 -1.97
C THR A 149 0.38 -15.71 -1.28
N ASP A 150 -0.67 -16.39 -1.71
CA ASP A 150 -2.01 -16.21 -1.14
C ASP A 150 -2.04 -16.44 0.38
N ASP A 151 -1.32 -17.45 0.88
CA ASP A 151 -1.22 -17.73 2.32
C ASP A 151 -0.54 -16.58 3.09
N HIS A 152 0.56 -16.04 2.55
CA HIS A 152 1.24 -14.91 3.18
C HIS A 152 0.48 -13.60 3.01
N PHE A 153 -0.26 -13.41 1.92
CA PHE A 153 -1.17 -12.27 1.76
C PHE A 153 -2.24 -12.27 2.85
N ILE A 154 -2.89 -13.43 3.08
CA ILE A 154 -3.92 -13.58 4.11
C ILE A 154 -3.30 -13.39 5.51
N ALA A 155 -2.14 -14.01 5.77
CA ALA A 155 -1.45 -13.89 7.05
C ALA A 155 -1.00 -12.44 7.34
N PHE A 156 -0.42 -11.78 6.34
CA PHE A 156 0.00 -10.38 6.40
C PHE A 156 -1.18 -9.49 6.78
N PHE A 157 -2.31 -9.58 6.07
CA PHE A 157 -3.45 -8.73 6.39
C PHE A 157 -4.10 -9.05 7.73
N LYS A 158 -4.09 -10.31 8.19
CA LYS A 158 -4.51 -10.64 9.56
C LYS A 158 -3.64 -9.96 10.61
N ARG A 159 -2.34 -9.81 10.37
CA ARG A 159 -1.44 -9.03 11.24
C ARG A 159 -1.69 -7.54 11.11
N CYS A 160 -1.91 -7.01 9.90
CA CYS A 160 -2.29 -5.62 9.67
C CYS A 160 -3.53 -5.24 10.48
N ILE A 161 -4.57 -6.09 10.52
CA ILE A 161 -5.77 -5.84 11.34
C ILE A 161 -5.41 -5.59 12.82
N GLN A 162 -4.45 -6.35 13.38
CA GLN A 162 -4.01 -6.13 14.77
C GLN A 162 -3.25 -4.81 14.93
N GLY A 163 -2.54 -4.37 13.89
CA GLY A 163 -1.81 -3.11 13.85
C GLY A 163 -2.69 -1.86 13.70
N LEU A 164 -3.98 -2.02 13.36
CA LEU A 164 -4.88 -0.88 13.19
C LEU A 164 -5.38 -0.35 14.54
N LYS A 165 -5.45 0.98 14.64
CA LYS A 165 -6.25 1.67 15.65
C LYS A 165 -7.73 1.32 15.52
N PRO A 166 -8.56 1.61 16.54
CA PRO A 166 -10.01 1.62 16.36
C PRO A 166 -10.41 2.46 15.14
N ASN A 167 -11.21 1.89 14.24
CA ASN A 167 -11.62 2.46 12.95
C ASN A 167 -10.50 2.67 11.91
N GLY A 168 -9.27 2.20 12.16
CA GLY A 168 -8.20 2.22 11.19
C GLY A 168 -8.55 1.44 9.92
N LEU A 169 -7.98 1.85 8.79
CA LEU A 169 -8.28 1.30 7.47
C LEU A 169 -7.03 0.75 6.80
N ILE A 170 -7.24 -0.13 5.81
CA ILE A 170 -6.19 -0.61 4.92
C ILE A 170 -6.52 -0.15 3.50
N GLY A 171 -5.62 0.61 2.90
CA GLY A 171 -5.70 0.99 1.49
C GLY A 171 -4.84 0.08 0.63
N VAL A 172 -5.39 -0.40 -0.48
CA VAL A 172 -4.68 -1.20 -1.47
C VAL A 172 -4.76 -0.50 -2.82
N LYS A 173 -3.64 -0.37 -3.53
CA LYS A 173 -3.60 0.11 -4.91
C LYS A 173 -2.76 -0.81 -5.77
N GLU A 174 -3.38 -1.55 -6.67
CA GLU A 174 -2.72 -2.68 -7.33
C GLU A 174 -3.12 -2.81 -8.79
N ASN A 175 -2.24 -3.44 -9.57
CA ASN A 175 -2.58 -3.88 -10.92
C ASN A 175 -3.65 -4.96 -10.86
N ASN A 176 -4.60 -4.92 -11.79
CA ASN A 176 -5.58 -5.98 -11.96
C ASN A 176 -5.58 -6.55 -13.37
N ALA A 177 -5.48 -7.88 -13.42
CA ALA A 177 -5.69 -8.64 -14.63
C ALA A 177 -7.17 -8.60 -15.05
N SER A 178 -7.41 -8.66 -16.35
CA SER A 178 -8.76 -8.50 -16.92
C SER A 178 -9.61 -9.76 -16.90
N LYS A 179 -9.00 -10.95 -16.88
CA LYS A 179 -9.68 -12.24 -17.01
C LYS A 179 -9.23 -13.28 -15.98
N GLU A 180 -7.94 -13.52 -15.91
CA GLU A 180 -7.33 -14.53 -15.03
C GLU A 180 -6.02 -13.98 -14.46
N ALA A 181 -5.58 -14.53 -13.32
CA ALA A 181 -4.32 -14.14 -12.73
C ALA A 181 -3.14 -14.44 -13.66
N LEU A 182 -2.19 -13.51 -13.74
CA LEU A 182 -1.01 -13.63 -14.57
C LEU A 182 0.23 -13.64 -13.69
N VAL A 183 1.06 -14.66 -13.82
CA VAL A 183 2.37 -14.72 -13.17
C VAL A 183 3.39 -14.04 -14.09
N ASP A 184 4.20 -13.16 -13.51
CA ASP A 184 5.36 -12.57 -14.14
C ASP A 184 6.62 -13.26 -13.60
N ASP A 185 7.33 -13.97 -14.48
CA ASP A 185 8.54 -14.70 -14.13
C ASP A 185 9.78 -13.79 -14.01
N GLU A 186 9.73 -12.56 -14.53
CA GLU A 186 10.85 -11.61 -14.52
C GLU A 186 11.07 -11.03 -13.11
N ASP A 187 10.01 -10.50 -12.51
CA ASP A 187 10.03 -9.95 -11.14
C ASP A 187 9.46 -10.91 -10.09
N SER A 188 9.06 -12.11 -10.51
CA SER A 188 8.46 -13.15 -9.68
C SER A 188 7.27 -12.61 -8.88
N SER A 189 6.28 -12.08 -9.61
CA SER A 189 5.04 -11.53 -9.06
C SER A 189 3.79 -12.14 -9.71
N ILE A 190 2.63 -11.89 -9.12
CA ILE A 190 1.34 -12.28 -9.69
C ILE A 190 0.39 -11.08 -9.75
N THR A 191 -0.12 -10.80 -10.95
CA THR A 191 -1.19 -9.82 -11.18
C THR A 191 -2.53 -10.55 -11.13
N ARG A 192 -3.25 -10.40 -10.01
CA ARG A 192 -4.56 -11.05 -9.79
C ARG A 192 -5.71 -10.24 -10.40
N THR A 193 -6.84 -10.91 -10.64
CA THR A 193 -8.10 -10.20 -10.97
C THR A 193 -8.66 -9.46 -9.74
N SER A 194 -9.59 -8.52 -9.98
CA SER A 194 -10.27 -7.81 -8.89
C SER A 194 -11.06 -8.78 -7.99
N ASP A 195 -11.70 -9.78 -8.57
CA ASP A 195 -12.50 -10.76 -7.83
C ASP A 195 -11.63 -11.66 -6.94
N GLU A 196 -10.48 -12.10 -7.43
CA GLU A 196 -9.51 -12.87 -6.63
C GLU A 196 -8.96 -12.05 -5.46
N LEU A 197 -8.61 -10.78 -5.69
CA LEU A 197 -8.19 -9.89 -4.59
C LEU A 197 -9.28 -9.74 -3.53
N LYS A 198 -10.54 -9.53 -3.92
CA LYS A 198 -11.67 -9.43 -2.98
C LYS A 198 -11.92 -10.73 -2.21
N GLN A 199 -11.73 -11.88 -2.86
CA GLN A 199 -11.80 -13.17 -2.18
C GLN A 199 -10.69 -13.30 -1.12
N LEU A 200 -9.46 -12.87 -1.44
CA LEU A 200 -8.36 -12.86 -0.48
C LEU A 200 -8.59 -11.87 0.68
N PHE A 201 -9.12 -10.67 0.41
CA PHE A 201 -9.52 -9.72 1.45
C PHE A 201 -10.54 -10.37 2.41
N THR A 202 -11.57 -11.01 1.85
CA THR A 202 -12.59 -11.72 2.63
C THR A 202 -11.98 -12.83 3.49
N LYS A 203 -11.09 -13.65 2.93
CA LYS A 203 -10.38 -14.71 3.67
C LYS A 203 -9.47 -14.17 4.78
N ALA A 204 -8.96 -12.94 4.62
CA ALA A 204 -8.20 -12.23 5.64
C ALA A 204 -9.07 -11.58 6.74
N GLY A 205 -10.40 -11.59 6.58
CA GLY A 205 -11.34 -10.95 7.52
C GLY A 205 -11.52 -9.45 7.24
N LEU A 206 -11.34 -9.02 5.98
CA LEU A 206 -11.49 -7.64 5.54
C LEU A 206 -12.66 -7.48 4.57
N GLU A 207 -13.46 -6.43 4.75
CA GLU A 207 -14.51 -6.01 3.82
C GLU A 207 -14.02 -4.81 2.99
N CYS A 208 -14.21 -4.85 1.67
CA CYS A 208 -13.97 -3.70 0.81
C CYS A 208 -15.15 -2.73 0.88
N ILE A 209 -14.91 -1.52 1.40
CA ILE A 209 -15.93 -0.48 1.58
C ILE A 209 -15.94 0.58 0.49
N LYS A 210 -14.85 0.65 -0.30
CA LYS A 210 -14.76 1.48 -1.48
C LYS A 210 -13.81 0.84 -2.48
N GLU A 211 -14.20 0.91 -3.74
CA GLU A 211 -13.36 0.54 -4.88
C GLU A 211 -13.42 1.66 -5.90
N ASP A 212 -12.28 1.98 -6.52
CA ASP A 212 -12.23 2.88 -7.67
C ASP A 212 -11.14 2.45 -8.65
N ILE A 213 -11.25 2.89 -9.90
CA ILE A 213 -10.27 2.64 -10.96
C ILE A 213 -9.45 3.91 -11.14
N GLN A 214 -8.12 3.79 -11.12
CA GLN A 214 -7.23 4.89 -11.43
C GLN A 214 -7.45 5.37 -12.86
N ARG A 215 -7.72 6.67 -13.01
CA ARG A 215 -7.91 7.31 -14.32
C ARG A 215 -6.62 7.96 -14.80
N GLY A 216 -6.52 8.18 -16.12
CA GLY A 216 -5.40 8.92 -16.71
C GLY A 216 -4.10 8.12 -16.85
N MET A 217 -4.13 6.80 -16.64
CA MET A 217 -3.00 5.92 -16.95
C MET A 217 -2.82 5.77 -18.48
N PRO A 218 -1.57 5.61 -18.97
CA PRO A 218 -1.30 5.28 -20.37
C PRO A 218 -2.04 4.03 -20.85
N ALA A 219 -2.41 4.02 -22.12
CA ALA A 219 -2.97 2.83 -22.76
C ALA A 219 -1.93 1.70 -22.81
N GLY A 220 -2.39 0.45 -22.72
CA GLY A 220 -1.52 -0.74 -22.77
C GLY A 220 -1.01 -1.22 -21.41
N LEU A 221 -1.26 -0.48 -20.33
CA LEU A 221 -1.01 -0.93 -18.96
C LEU A 221 -2.20 -1.70 -18.40
N PHE A 222 -1.96 -2.50 -17.35
CA PHE A 222 -3.05 -3.07 -16.55
C PHE A 222 -3.95 -1.99 -15.97
N ALA A 223 -5.23 -2.34 -15.77
CA ALA A 223 -6.09 -1.47 -14.98
C ALA A 223 -5.56 -1.42 -13.54
N VAL A 224 -5.31 -0.23 -13.04
CA VAL A 224 -4.91 -0.02 -11.64
C VAL A 224 -6.16 0.30 -10.83
N ARG A 225 -6.41 -0.45 -9.76
CA ARG A 225 -7.57 -0.23 -8.89
C ARG A 225 -7.14 0.08 -7.47
N MET A 226 -7.95 0.87 -6.80
CA MET A 226 -7.83 1.21 -5.39
C MET A 226 -8.96 0.57 -4.61
N TYR A 227 -8.64 0.02 -3.45
CA TYR A 227 -9.58 -0.60 -2.51
C TYR A 227 -9.35 -0.02 -1.13
N MET A 228 -10.41 0.46 -0.48
CA MET A 228 -10.39 0.78 0.94
C MET A 228 -11.03 -0.37 1.69
N LEU A 229 -10.31 -0.92 2.65
CA LEU A 229 -10.68 -2.12 3.39
C LEU A 229 -10.84 -1.79 4.87
N LYS A 230 -11.83 -2.41 5.50
CA LYS A 230 -12.01 -2.38 6.97
C LYS A 230 -12.03 -3.80 7.52
N PRO A 231 -11.63 -4.02 8.78
CA PRO A 231 -11.90 -5.28 9.48
C PRO A 231 -13.40 -5.62 9.49
N MET A 232 -13.73 -6.88 9.23
CA MET A 232 -15.10 -7.39 9.40
C MET A 232 -15.44 -7.51 10.89
N ASP A 233 -16.68 -7.19 11.26
CA ASP A 233 -17.17 -7.42 12.61
C ASP A 233 -17.19 -8.93 12.92
N GLN A 234 -16.34 -9.37 13.86
CA GLN A 234 -16.26 -10.78 14.29
C GLN A 234 -17.53 -11.29 15.00
N LYS A 235 -18.54 -10.44 15.21
CA LYS A 235 -19.83 -10.79 15.84
C LYS A 235 -20.90 -11.32 14.86
N LYS A 236 -20.56 -11.55 13.59
CA LYS A 236 -21.48 -12.07 12.56
C LYS A 236 -21.06 -13.42 11.95
N GLN A 237 -20.34 -14.25 12.70
CA GLN A 237 -20.16 -15.68 12.39
C GLN A 237 -20.86 -16.54 13.43
#